data_AF-A0A7R9HDC0-F1
#
_entry.id   AF-A0A7R9HDC0-F1
#
_cell.length_a   1.000
_cell.length_b   1.000
_cell.length_c   1.000
_cell.angle_alpha   90.00
_cell.angle_beta   90.00
_cell.angle_gamma   90.00
#
_symmetry.space_group_name_H-M   'P 1'
#
loop_
_entity.id
_entity.type
_entity.pdbx_description
1 polymer ?
#
loop_
_entity_poly.entity_id
_entity_poly.type
_entity_poly.pdbx_seq_one_letter_code
_entity_poly.pdbx_strand_id
1 'polypeptide(L)'
;TRLWRKTRSRESSSICIGTDPNRNFDFYWMEGGASSNPCSDTYAGSHGFSEPETSAYHNYILENKDRIKLYLATHSYGNYFLYPWGYTEELPEDWRDLVSIDQLG
;
A
#
# COMPACT_ATOMS: atom_id res chain seq x y z
N THR A 1 1.81 2.15 -25.20
CA THR A 1 1.93 3.05 -24.02
C THR A 1 2.52 2.28 -22.85
N ARG A 2 3.19 2.95 -21.90
CA ARG A 2 3.93 2.33 -20.77
C ARG A 2 3.29 2.68 -19.41
N LEU A 3 2.00 2.39 -19.26
CA LEU A 3 1.17 2.86 -18.13
C LEU A 3 0.83 1.79 -17.07
N TRP A 4 1.42 0.59 -17.16
CA TRP A 4 1.13 -0.49 -16.23
C TRP A 4 1.57 -0.15 -14.80
N ARG A 5 0.69 -0.36 -13.80
CA ARG A 5 0.98 -0.09 -12.38
C ARG A 5 0.91 -1.27 -11.42
N LYS A 6 0.15 -2.31 -11.75
CA LYS A 6 -0.10 -3.48 -10.87
C LYS A 6 1.09 -4.45 -10.89
N THR A 7 1.06 -5.46 -10.03
CA THR A 7 1.92 -6.66 -10.16
C THR A 7 1.63 -7.41 -11.47
N ARG A 8 2.28 -8.56 -11.70
CA ARG A 8 2.05 -9.42 -12.87
C ARG A 8 1.48 -10.80 -12.52
N SER A 9 0.96 -10.96 -11.30
CA SER A 9 0.28 -12.18 -10.84
C SER A 9 -0.94 -12.49 -11.71
N ARG A 10 -1.30 -13.77 -11.78
CA ARG A 10 -2.48 -14.25 -12.51
C ARG A 10 -3.38 -14.98 -11.54
N GLU A 11 -4.61 -14.52 -11.42
CA GLU A 11 -5.67 -15.22 -10.71
C GLU A 11 -6.32 -16.24 -11.65
N SER A 12 -6.51 -17.47 -11.18
CA SER A 12 -7.01 -18.58 -12.01
C SER A 12 -8.43 -18.35 -12.56
N SER A 13 -9.21 -17.51 -11.88
CA SER A 13 -10.61 -17.20 -12.18
C SER A 13 -10.79 -15.93 -13.04
N SER A 14 -9.70 -15.25 -13.44
CA SER A 14 -9.77 -13.94 -14.10
C SER A 14 -8.90 -13.85 -15.35
N ILE A 15 -9.38 -13.15 -16.37
CA ILE A 15 -8.57 -12.78 -17.55
C ILE A 15 -7.63 -11.60 -17.27
N CYS A 16 -7.88 -10.85 -16.20
CA CYS A 16 -7.15 -9.66 -15.84
C CYS A 16 -5.92 -10.00 -14.99
N ILE A 17 -4.85 -9.23 -15.18
CA ILE A 17 -3.53 -9.52 -14.61
C ILE A 17 -3.22 -8.50 -13.51
N GLY A 18 -2.66 -9.00 -12.42
CA GLY A 18 -2.01 -8.21 -11.39
C GLY A 18 -2.95 -7.62 -10.33
N THR A 19 -2.35 -7.37 -9.19
CA THR A 19 -2.91 -6.72 -8.00
C THR A 19 -2.22 -5.38 -7.79
N ASP A 20 -2.93 -4.39 -7.25
CA ASP A 20 -2.30 -3.17 -6.78
C ASP A 20 -1.53 -3.46 -5.48
N PRO A 21 -0.18 -3.45 -5.49
CA PRO A 21 0.58 -3.75 -4.28
C PRO A 21 0.31 -2.73 -3.16
N ASN A 22 -0.10 -1.49 -3.49
CA ASN A 22 -0.43 -0.46 -2.50
C ASN A 22 -1.89 -0.52 -2.00
N ARG A 23 -2.61 -1.62 -2.30
CA ARG A 23 -3.92 -1.97 -1.72
C ARG A 23 -3.92 -3.38 -1.14
N ASN A 24 -2.79 -4.07 -1.15
CA ASN A 24 -2.68 -5.48 -0.80
C ASN A 24 -2.08 -5.70 0.60
N PHE A 25 -1.90 -4.67 1.41
CA PHE A 25 -1.47 -4.82 2.81
C PHE A 25 -2.66 -5.20 3.70
N ASP A 26 -2.47 -6.13 4.62
CA ASP A 26 -3.53 -6.61 5.54
C ASP A 26 -3.73 -5.67 6.74
N PHE A 27 -4.00 -4.40 6.44
CA PHE A 27 -4.29 -3.37 7.44
C PHE A 27 -5.51 -2.59 6.98
N TYR A 28 -6.65 -2.81 7.64
CA TYR A 28 -7.97 -2.32 7.19
C TYR A 28 -8.22 -2.65 5.70
N TRP A 29 -7.85 -3.88 5.30
CA TRP A 29 -7.91 -4.34 3.92
C TRP A 29 -9.35 -4.28 3.39
N MET A 30 -9.53 -3.73 2.20
CA MET A 30 -10.84 -3.51 1.56
C MET A 30 -11.78 -2.53 2.27
N GLU A 31 -11.35 -1.79 3.28
CA GLU A 31 -12.19 -0.79 3.97
C GLU A 31 -12.19 0.60 3.31
N GLY A 32 -11.22 0.91 2.44
CA GLY A 32 -11.16 2.19 1.74
C GLY A 32 -10.31 2.19 0.47
N GLY A 33 -10.76 2.90 -0.57
CA GLY A 33 -9.97 3.21 -1.77
C GLY A 33 -9.49 2.02 -2.62
N ALA A 34 -10.02 0.81 -2.38
CA ALA A 34 -9.62 -0.45 -3.03
C ALA A 34 -10.79 -1.06 -3.82
N SER A 35 -10.50 -2.00 -4.71
CA SER A 35 -11.51 -2.71 -5.52
C SER A 35 -11.37 -4.22 -5.40
N SER A 36 -12.50 -4.93 -5.39
CA SER A 36 -12.58 -6.39 -5.51
C SER A 36 -12.63 -6.88 -6.96
N ASN A 37 -12.72 -5.97 -7.95
CA ASN A 37 -12.73 -6.34 -9.36
C ASN A 37 -11.29 -6.56 -9.86
N PRO A 38 -10.90 -7.77 -10.31
CA PRO A 38 -9.55 -8.07 -10.80
C PRO A 38 -9.07 -7.19 -11.96
N CYS A 39 -9.99 -6.60 -12.72
CA CYS A 39 -9.68 -5.72 -13.84
C CYS A 39 -9.47 -4.26 -13.42
N SER A 40 -9.81 -3.89 -12.18
CA SER A 40 -9.55 -2.55 -11.67
C SER A 40 -8.05 -2.31 -11.53
N ASP A 41 -7.64 -1.07 -11.76
CA ASP A 41 -6.30 -0.61 -11.44
C ASP A 41 -6.05 -0.66 -9.93
N THR A 42 -7.07 -0.50 -9.08
CA THR A 42 -7.02 -0.57 -7.61
C THR A 42 -7.42 -1.94 -7.05
N TYR A 43 -7.34 -3.01 -7.85
CA TYR A 43 -7.64 -4.36 -7.37
C TYR A 43 -6.76 -4.73 -6.17
N ALA A 44 -7.37 -5.12 -5.05
CA ALA A 44 -6.68 -5.31 -3.78
C ALA A 44 -6.04 -6.70 -3.60
N GLY A 45 -6.28 -7.62 -4.53
CA GLY A 45 -5.90 -9.02 -4.42
C GLY A 45 -7.04 -9.89 -3.89
N SER A 46 -6.79 -11.19 -3.74
CA SER A 46 -7.77 -12.15 -3.21
C SER A 46 -7.88 -12.11 -1.68
N HIS A 47 -6.83 -11.67 -1.00
CA HIS A 47 -6.78 -11.39 0.44
C HIS A 47 -5.60 -10.44 0.75
N GLY A 48 -5.53 -9.93 1.98
CA GLY A 48 -4.36 -9.19 2.46
C GLY A 48 -3.09 -10.03 2.32
N PHE A 49 -2.03 -9.40 1.81
CA PHE A 49 -0.74 -10.01 1.48
C PHE A 49 -0.79 -11.17 0.47
N SER A 50 -1.78 -11.23 -0.42
CA SER A 50 -1.86 -12.27 -1.47
C SER A 50 -0.68 -12.24 -2.46
N GLU A 51 -0.04 -11.09 -2.64
CA GLU A 51 1.10 -10.97 -3.56
C GLU A 51 2.41 -11.39 -2.88
N PRO A 52 3.30 -12.15 -3.55
CA PRO A 52 4.59 -12.54 -2.98
C PRO A 52 5.48 -11.33 -2.67
N GLU A 53 5.37 -10.23 -3.42
CA GLU A 53 6.14 -9.01 -3.20
C GLU A 53 5.75 -8.31 -1.88
N THR A 54 4.44 -8.15 -1.61
CA THR A 54 3.96 -7.51 -0.37
C THR A 54 4.15 -8.44 0.84
N SER A 55 3.94 -9.75 0.67
CA SER A 55 4.26 -10.76 1.68
C SER A 55 5.74 -10.75 2.08
N ALA A 56 6.65 -10.72 1.10
CA ALA A 56 8.10 -10.69 1.39
C ALA A 56 8.49 -9.43 2.17
N TYR A 57 7.90 -8.29 1.80
CA TYR A 57 8.17 -7.03 2.46
C TYR A 57 7.64 -6.98 3.90
N HIS A 58 6.42 -7.49 4.12
CA HIS A 58 5.84 -7.68 5.44
C HIS A 58 6.72 -8.55 6.34
N ASN A 59 7.17 -9.71 5.85
CA ASN A 59 8.02 -10.62 6.61
C ASN A 59 9.35 -9.95 6.99
N TYR A 60 9.99 -9.26 6.05
CA TYR A 60 11.24 -8.53 6.33
C TYR A 60 11.05 -7.46 7.41
N ILE A 61 9.96 -6.69 7.37
CA ILE A 61 9.67 -5.68 8.38
C ILE A 61 9.46 -6.33 9.74
N LEU A 62 8.69 -7.41 9.84
CA LEU A 62 8.44 -8.09 11.11
C LEU A 62 9.70 -8.69 11.71
N GLU A 63 10.57 -9.30 10.89
CA GLU A 63 11.86 -9.85 11.32
C GLU A 63 12.81 -8.77 11.86
N ASN A 64 12.65 -7.52 11.41
CA ASN A 64 13.55 -6.41 11.72
C ASN A 64 12.87 -5.27 12.51
N LYS A 65 11.66 -5.48 13.03
CA LYS A 65 10.81 -4.44 13.62
C LYS A 65 11.47 -3.67 14.76
N ASP A 66 12.33 -4.31 15.53
CA ASP A 66 13.01 -3.68 16.68
C ASP A 66 14.12 -2.72 16.24
N ARG A 67 14.62 -2.89 15.00
CA ARG A 67 15.68 -2.09 14.39
C ARG A 67 15.15 -1.00 13.45
N ILE A 68 14.04 -1.26 12.76
CA ILE A 68 13.41 -0.30 11.85
C ILE A 68 12.79 0.82 12.68
N LYS A 69 13.16 2.06 12.38
CA LYS A 69 12.64 3.28 13.05
C LYS A 69 11.84 4.19 12.13
N LEU A 70 11.93 3.98 10.82
CA LEU A 70 11.28 4.80 9.81
C LEU A 70 10.90 3.95 8.61
N TYR A 71 9.72 4.22 8.06
CA TYR A 71 9.21 3.65 6.83
C TYR A 71 8.99 4.78 5.82
N LEU A 72 9.64 4.69 4.66
CA LEU A 72 9.45 5.63 3.55
C LEU A 72 9.11 4.87 2.28
N ALA A 73 7.88 5.01 1.79
CA ALA A 73 7.46 4.51 0.48
C ALA A 73 7.39 5.67 -0.51
N THR A 74 8.10 5.56 -1.63
CA THR A 74 8.18 6.62 -2.64
C THR A 74 7.27 6.31 -3.83
N HIS A 75 6.51 7.32 -4.25
CA HIS A 75 5.58 7.24 -5.37
C HIS A 75 5.67 8.52 -6.21
N SER A 76 5.08 8.49 -7.41
CA SER A 76 4.91 9.66 -8.27
C SER A 76 3.54 9.62 -8.94
N TYR A 77 2.93 10.75 -9.31
CA TYR A 77 3.38 12.15 -9.21
C TYR A 77 2.58 12.91 -8.13
N GLY A 78 2.82 14.21 -7.96
CA GLY A 78 1.94 15.09 -7.17
C GLY A 78 2.62 16.04 -6.18
N ASN A 79 3.94 15.96 -5.99
CA ASN A 79 4.68 16.79 -5.03
C ASN A 79 4.06 16.79 -3.62
N TYR A 80 3.77 15.59 -3.12
CA TYR A 80 3.15 15.40 -1.81
C TYR A 80 4.09 14.65 -0.86
N PHE A 81 4.09 15.08 0.40
CA PHE A 81 4.55 14.28 1.52
C PHE A 81 3.30 13.79 2.27
N LEU A 82 3.15 12.47 2.38
CA LEU A 82 1.96 11.85 2.95
C LEU A 82 2.37 11.02 4.17
N TYR A 83 1.54 11.08 5.20
CA TYR A 83 1.64 10.28 6.42
C TYR A 83 0.29 9.60 6.70
N PRO A 84 0.23 8.61 7.60
CA PRO A 84 -1.02 7.91 7.92
C PRO A 84 -2.14 8.86 8.41
N TRP A 85 -3.41 8.50 8.27
CA TRP A 85 -3.93 7.26 7.68
C TRP A 85 -4.39 7.45 6.24
N GLY A 86 -4.36 6.37 5.46
CA GLY A 86 -4.93 6.35 4.10
C GLY A 86 -6.32 5.69 4.01
N TYR A 87 -6.77 5.01 5.06
CA TYR A 87 -8.02 4.23 5.06
C TYR A 87 -9.20 4.96 5.72
N THR A 88 -8.93 6.01 6.49
CA THR A 88 -9.91 6.77 7.29
C THR A 88 -9.58 8.27 7.29
N GLU A 89 -10.54 9.09 7.70
CA GLU A 89 -10.35 10.53 7.94
C GLU A 89 -9.83 10.86 9.35
N GLU A 90 -9.81 9.87 10.26
CA GLU A 90 -9.23 10.05 11.59
C GLU A 90 -7.72 10.32 11.50
N LEU A 91 -7.20 11.11 12.44
CA LEU A 91 -5.76 11.39 12.53
C LEU A 91 -5.06 10.32 13.39
N PRO A 92 -3.81 9.94 13.07
CA PRO A 92 -3.01 9.12 13.95
C PRO A 92 -2.68 9.86 15.25
N GLU A 93 -2.40 9.12 16.33
CA GLU A 93 -2.13 9.70 17.65
C GLU A 93 -0.96 10.71 17.63
N ASP A 94 0.06 10.43 16.84
CA ASP A 94 1.30 11.19 16.68
C ASP A 94 1.27 12.17 15.48
N TRP A 95 0.09 12.52 14.95
CA TRP A 95 -0.04 13.37 13.75
C TRP A 95 0.70 14.72 13.86
N ARG A 96 0.83 15.28 15.06
CA ARG A 96 1.55 16.55 15.27
C ARG A 96 3.04 16.43 14.98
N ASP A 97 3.64 15.31 15.37
CA ASP A 97 5.05 15.04 15.10
C ASP A 97 5.26 14.81 13.60
N LEU A 98 4.35 14.09 12.96
CA LEU A 98 4.37 13.83 11.50
C LEU A 98 4.25 15.11 10.68
N VAL A 99 3.34 16.03 11.05
CA VAL A 99 3.20 17.34 10.39
C VAL A 99 4.45 18.20 10.58
N SER A 100 5.10 18.12 11.74
CA SER A 100 6.34 18.89 11.96
C SER A 100 7.46 18.45 11.00
N ILE A 101 7.52 17.17 10.64
CA ILE A 101 8.49 16.64 9.67
C ILE A 101 8.19 17.15 8.26
N ASP A 102 6.91 17.20 7.87
CA ASP A 102 6.48 17.75 6.58
C ASP A 102 6.86 19.23 6.43
N GLN A 103 6.66 20.03 7.49
CA GLN A 103 6.95 21.47 7.51
C GLN A 103 8.44 21.83 7.53
N LEU A 104 9.34 20.85 7.73
CA LEU A 104 10.79 21.05 7.63
C LEU A 104 11.30 21.01 6.18
N GLY A 105 10.44 20.65 5.22
CA GLY A 105 10.72 20.60 3.77
C GLY A 105 10.35 21.88 3.03
#